data_AF-A0AAP0CXH0-F1
#
_entry.id   AF-A0AAP0CXH0-F1
#
_cell.length_a   1.000
_cell.length_b   1.000
_cell.length_c   1.000
_cell.angle_alpha   90.00
_cell.angle_beta   90.00
_cell.angle_gamma   90.00
#
_symmetry.space_group_name_H-M   'P 1'
#
loop_
_entity.id
_entity.type
_entity.pdbx_description
1 polymer ?
#
loop_
_entity_poly.entity_id
_entity_poly.type
_entity_poly.pdbx_seq_one_letter_code
_entity_poly.pdbx_strand_id
1 'polypeptide(L)'
;MLSFTLSSSSRPTSTFLHSPLLPPHPLPLNPSHHTTIKLHRKQPISAAYTPSSNSPPSQKLYQPFRPPPSHSPIPPQYRDLDATARLDVLTNRLGWWYEYAPLIPPLIQEGFDPSTIEEITGMAGLEQNRLIVGAQVRESLVQCGVDADTLEFYDKGGAELLYEIRLLSVNQRAAAATYMAENKFEPGGANELARAIKDFPRRRGDRGWDCFDYTIPADCLAFMYYRQALEIRESELRIAALEKALNTAVSDGGRKWITKELDGNDDDAEGAGENGSVVDGVKVPVVRLNLGEIAEATVVAVLPVCEPGDRGKEVEAAPWEYECKGEFGIVEAEKEWRKWVVLPAWGQVVKVKRGGVVVAFSDARALPWRVNRWYKEEAILVVVDRGQKEVVSDDGFYLVLSEDELKVERGSILKEKYRIESLASSNPKKMKSLGSVVIVVRPPREGSENDQSGEVEWE
;
A
#
# COMPACT_ATOMS: atom_id res chain seq x y z
N MET A 1 51.97 11.20 -45.04
CA MET A 1 50.71 10.96 -45.76
C MET A 1 49.82 10.14 -44.84
N LEU A 2 48.62 10.53 -44.45
CA LEU A 2 47.84 11.75 -44.72
C LEU A 2 47.41 12.40 -43.38
N SER A 3 47.22 13.72 -43.38
CA SER A 3 46.74 14.50 -42.22
C SER A 3 45.23 14.70 -42.29
N PHE A 4 44.57 14.90 -41.14
CA PHE A 4 43.44 15.79 -40.82
C PHE A 4 42.97 15.37 -39.39
N THR A 5 43.06 16.13 -38.27
CA THR A 5 42.66 17.53 -37.94
C THR A 5 41.20 17.81 -38.31
N LEU A 6 40.31 18.45 -37.52
CA LEU A 6 40.29 19.21 -36.24
C LEU A 6 38.81 19.15 -35.74
N SER A 7 38.34 19.48 -34.51
CA SER A 7 38.89 20.15 -33.30
C SER A 7 38.01 19.89 -32.04
N SER A 8 38.48 20.36 -30.86
CA SER A 8 37.76 21.00 -29.72
C SER A 8 36.25 20.80 -29.49
N SER A 9 35.72 20.43 -28.30
CA SER A 9 35.93 20.88 -26.90
C SER A 9 34.75 21.72 -26.37
N SER A 10 34.13 21.31 -25.28
CA SER A 10 34.03 22.10 -24.03
C SER A 10 33.25 21.33 -22.95
N ARG A 11 33.50 21.66 -21.68
CA ARG A 11 32.92 21.04 -20.48
C ARG A 11 32.14 22.10 -19.66
N PRO A 12 31.52 21.76 -18.52
CA PRO A 12 30.13 22.11 -18.21
C PRO A 12 29.97 23.48 -17.55
N THR A 13 28.72 23.90 -17.29
CA THR A 13 28.44 24.97 -16.31
C THR A 13 27.11 24.76 -15.60
N SER A 14 27.11 25.00 -14.29
CA SER A 14 25.94 25.10 -13.42
C SER A 14 25.60 26.58 -13.21
N THR A 15 24.32 26.94 -13.07
CA THR A 15 23.87 27.82 -11.97
C THR A 15 22.34 27.94 -11.86
N PHE A 16 21.92 28.09 -10.60
CA PHE A 16 20.59 28.44 -10.07
C PHE A 16 19.93 29.68 -10.71
N LEU A 17 18.58 29.80 -10.66
CA LEU A 17 17.87 30.65 -9.67
C LEU A 17 16.34 30.84 -9.92
N HIS A 18 15.63 31.12 -8.81
CA HIS A 18 14.37 31.87 -8.64
C HIS A 18 13.00 31.37 -9.18
N SER A 19 12.10 31.07 -8.22
CA SER A 19 10.65 31.35 -8.28
C SER A 19 10.39 32.87 -8.31
N PRO A 20 9.16 33.36 -8.64
CA PRO A 20 8.22 33.67 -7.55
C PRO A 20 6.69 33.71 -7.90
N LEU A 21 5.87 34.00 -6.86
CA LEU A 21 4.50 34.56 -6.84
C LEU A 21 3.23 33.65 -6.95
N LEU A 22 2.40 33.78 -5.91
CA LEU A 22 0.95 33.50 -5.74
C LEU A 22 0.09 34.50 -6.58
N PRO A 23 -1.27 34.40 -6.76
CA PRO A 23 -2.27 34.03 -5.73
C PRO A 23 -3.55 33.26 -6.28
N PRO A 24 -4.83 33.52 -5.89
CA PRO A 24 -5.57 32.56 -5.06
C PRO A 24 -6.98 32.16 -5.57
N HIS A 25 -7.66 31.27 -4.80
CA HIS A 25 -9.12 31.17 -4.52
C HIS A 25 -9.73 29.74 -4.61
N PRO A 26 -10.85 29.47 -3.89
CA PRO A 26 -11.20 28.11 -3.45
C PRO A 26 -12.35 27.49 -4.25
N LEU A 27 -12.44 26.15 -4.20
CA LEU A 27 -13.60 25.39 -4.67
C LEU A 27 -14.11 24.41 -3.58
N PRO A 28 -15.40 24.02 -3.61
CA PRO A 28 -16.12 23.68 -2.39
C PRO A 28 -16.09 22.20 -2.00
N LEU A 29 -16.15 21.96 -0.69
CA LEU A 29 -16.48 20.67 -0.10
C LEU A 29 -17.96 20.33 -0.30
N ASN A 30 -18.25 19.12 -0.76
CA ASN A 30 -19.51 18.42 -0.48
C ASN A 30 -19.25 16.89 -0.46
N PRO A 31 -20.06 16.06 0.22
CA PRO A 31 -19.50 14.97 1.00
C PRO A 31 -19.80 13.58 0.42
N SER A 32 -18.78 12.74 0.30
CA SER A 32 -18.93 11.31 0.06
C SER A 32 -19.45 10.60 1.33
N HIS A 33 -20.71 10.16 1.29
CA HIS A 33 -21.31 9.36 2.35
C HIS A 33 -20.71 7.94 2.39
N HIS A 34 -19.66 7.74 3.19
CA HIS A 34 -19.12 6.41 3.46
C HIS A 34 -19.96 5.66 4.50
N THR A 35 -20.95 4.89 4.03
CA THR A 35 -21.67 3.91 4.85
C THR A 35 -20.74 2.77 5.28
N THR A 36 -20.24 2.84 6.52
CA THR A 36 -19.44 1.78 7.13
C THR A 36 -20.33 0.73 7.81
N ILE A 37 -20.34 -0.49 7.26
CA ILE A 37 -21.06 -1.63 7.86
C ILE A 37 -20.25 -2.15 9.05
N LYS A 38 -20.78 -1.98 10.26
CA LYS A 38 -20.13 -2.40 11.52
C LYS A 38 -20.47 -3.86 11.86
N LEU A 39 -19.53 -4.79 11.63
CA LEU A 39 -19.61 -6.12 12.24
C LEU A 39 -19.29 -6.05 13.74
N HIS A 40 -20.14 -6.71 14.53
CA HIS A 40 -20.21 -6.55 15.98
C HIS A 40 -19.20 -7.45 16.71
N ARG A 41 -18.48 -6.89 17.70
CA ARG A 41 -17.83 -7.66 18.76
C ARG A 41 -18.39 -7.22 20.12
N LYS A 42 -19.10 -8.12 20.81
CA LYS A 42 -19.63 -7.89 22.16
C LYS A 42 -18.68 -8.51 23.19
N GLN A 43 -18.14 -7.72 24.11
CA GLN A 43 -18.49 -7.76 25.55
C GLN A 43 -17.69 -6.70 26.34
N PRO A 44 -18.21 -6.19 27.48
CA PRO A 44 -17.65 -5.04 28.18
C PRO A 44 -16.79 -5.42 29.39
N ILE A 45 -15.84 -4.54 29.76
CA ILE A 45 -15.23 -4.50 31.09
C ILE A 45 -15.45 -3.07 31.63
N SER A 46 -15.93 -2.96 32.87
CA SER A 46 -16.32 -1.70 33.51
C SER A 46 -15.30 -1.24 34.55
N ALA A 47 -14.81 0.00 34.43
CA ALA A 47 -14.21 0.85 35.49
C ALA A 47 -13.76 2.17 34.83
N ALA A 48 -13.76 3.35 35.46
CA ALA A 48 -14.48 3.84 36.64
C ALA A 48 -14.64 5.37 36.48
N TYR A 49 -15.55 6.00 37.23
CA TYR A 49 -15.79 7.45 37.17
C TYR A 49 -14.74 8.25 37.95
N THR A 50 -14.21 9.33 37.35
CA THR A 50 -13.66 10.50 38.06
C THR A 50 -14.09 11.79 37.33
N PRO A 51 -14.32 12.92 38.05
CA PRO A 51 -15.17 14.00 37.55
C PRO A 51 -14.47 15.06 36.69
N SER A 52 -15.30 15.80 35.94
CA SER A 52 -14.94 16.96 35.12
C SER A 52 -14.46 18.16 35.94
N SER A 53 -13.40 18.83 35.48
CA SER A 53 -13.12 20.24 35.82
C SER A 53 -12.20 20.89 34.77
N ASN A 54 -12.80 21.66 33.85
CA ASN A 54 -12.33 22.97 33.33
C ASN A 54 -12.64 23.20 31.84
N SER A 55 -12.80 24.48 31.52
CA SER A 55 -13.33 25.08 30.29
C SER A 55 -12.60 24.73 28.98
N PRO A 56 -13.28 24.79 27.82
CA PRO A 56 -12.68 24.46 26.53
C PRO A 56 -11.58 25.47 26.13
N PRO A 57 -10.41 25.02 25.67
CA PRO A 57 -9.40 25.91 25.12
C PRO A 57 -9.84 26.44 23.75
N SER A 58 -9.70 27.75 23.55
CA SER A 58 -9.83 28.41 22.26
C SER A 58 -8.92 27.75 21.21
N GLN A 59 -9.44 27.52 19.99
CA GLN A 59 -8.74 26.85 18.90
C GLN A 59 -7.55 27.67 18.38
N LYS A 60 -6.39 27.55 19.04
CA LYS A 60 -5.09 27.80 18.40
C LYS A 60 -4.83 26.64 17.43
N LEU A 61 -5.13 26.88 16.15
CA LEU A 61 -5.15 25.89 15.07
C LEU A 61 -3.77 25.37 14.64
N TYR A 62 -2.71 25.77 15.35
CA TYR A 62 -1.35 25.26 15.21
C TYR A 62 -0.74 25.11 16.62
N GLN A 63 -0.37 23.89 16.99
CA GLN A 63 0.58 23.67 18.06
C GLN A 63 1.96 23.50 17.42
N PRO A 64 2.94 24.40 17.65
CA PRO A 64 4.32 24.12 17.28
C PRO A 64 4.77 22.85 17.99
N PHE A 65 5.59 22.05 17.31
CA PHE A 65 6.09 20.77 17.82
C PHE A 65 6.74 20.96 19.20
N ARG A 66 6.05 20.51 20.26
CA ARG A 66 6.64 20.41 21.59
C ARG A 66 7.41 19.09 21.65
N PRO A 67 8.76 19.10 21.68
CA PRO A 67 9.49 17.88 22.00
C PRO A 67 9.02 17.37 23.38
N PRO A 68 9.03 16.04 23.62
CA PRO A 68 8.75 15.51 24.94
C PRO A 68 9.68 16.14 25.98
N PRO A 69 9.22 16.32 27.24
CA PRO A 69 10.03 16.96 28.28
C PRO A 69 11.39 16.25 28.38
N SER A 70 12.47 17.02 28.29
CA SER A 70 13.81 16.47 28.33
C SER A 70 14.10 15.86 29.69
N HIS A 71 14.28 14.54 29.72
CA HIS A 71 14.69 13.83 30.93
C HIS A 71 16.20 13.96 31.22
N SER A 72 16.98 14.58 30.32
CA SER A 72 18.37 14.98 30.60
C SER A 72 18.42 15.96 31.77
N PRO A 73 19.12 15.65 32.88
CA PRO A 73 19.15 16.52 34.05
C PRO A 73 19.92 17.81 33.74
N ILE A 74 19.37 18.95 34.15
CA ILE A 74 20.10 20.22 34.13
C ILE A 74 21.27 20.12 35.12
N PRO A 75 22.52 20.40 34.70
CA PRO A 75 23.69 20.40 35.58
C PRO A 75 23.50 21.30 36.80
N PRO A 76 24.04 20.94 37.99
CA PRO A 76 23.85 21.73 39.22
C PRO A 76 24.22 23.21 39.07
N GLN A 77 25.28 23.52 38.30
CA GLN A 77 25.74 24.89 38.05
C GLN A 77 24.74 25.76 37.27
N TYR A 78 23.74 25.17 36.59
CA TYR A 78 22.76 25.89 35.78
C TYR A 78 21.31 25.78 36.30
N ARG A 79 21.09 25.03 37.39
CA ARG A 79 19.75 24.71 37.90
C ARG A 79 18.97 25.95 38.36
N ASP A 80 19.64 26.88 39.03
CA ASP A 80 19.01 28.04 39.66
C ASP A 80 19.06 29.31 38.78
N LEU A 81 19.44 29.17 37.50
CA LEU A 81 19.45 30.28 36.54
C LEU A 81 18.04 30.64 36.07
N ASP A 82 17.80 31.94 35.91
CA ASP A 82 16.60 32.49 35.29
C ASP A 82 16.66 32.43 33.75
N ALA A 83 15.58 32.84 33.08
CA ALA A 83 15.48 32.79 31.63
C ALA A 83 16.62 33.57 30.93
N THR A 84 16.96 34.76 31.44
CA THR A 84 18.01 35.61 30.86
C THR A 84 19.38 34.98 31.02
N ALA A 85 19.74 34.49 32.22
CA ALA A 85 21.03 33.85 32.43
C ALA A 85 21.17 32.51 31.66
N ARG A 86 20.07 31.77 31.44
CA ARG A 86 20.08 30.59 30.56
C ARG A 86 20.32 30.98 29.10
N LEU A 87 19.69 32.06 28.62
CA LEU A 87 19.95 32.59 27.27
C LEU A 87 21.42 33.04 27.13
N ASP A 88 21.99 33.73 28.13
CA ASP A 88 23.40 34.13 28.12
C ASP A 88 24.36 32.92 28.06
N VAL A 89 24.05 31.83 28.78
CA VAL A 89 24.82 30.57 28.70
C VAL A 89 24.76 29.97 27.29
N LEU A 90 23.60 29.97 26.65
CA LEU A 90 23.42 29.46 25.29
C LEU A 90 24.12 30.35 24.24
N THR A 91 23.95 31.67 24.31
CA THR A 91 24.58 32.65 23.41
C THR A 91 26.09 32.56 23.43
N ASN A 92 26.68 32.40 24.62
CA ASN A 92 28.13 32.28 24.79
C ASN A 92 28.64 30.82 24.73
N ARG A 93 27.75 29.84 24.52
CA ARG A 93 28.04 28.39 24.46
C ARG A 93 28.90 27.92 25.65
N LEU A 94 28.55 28.35 26.86
CA LEU A 94 29.32 28.06 28.07
C LEU A 94 29.11 26.61 28.53
N GLY A 95 30.22 25.87 28.67
CA GLY A 95 30.20 24.44 29.05
C GLY A 95 30.18 23.51 27.83
N TRP A 96 30.07 22.21 28.07
CA TRP A 96 29.96 21.24 26.99
C TRP A 96 28.57 21.28 26.34
N TRP A 97 28.47 20.83 25.08
CA TRP A 97 27.23 20.89 24.31
C TRP A 97 26.04 20.19 24.99
N TYR A 98 26.31 19.11 25.72
CA TYR A 98 25.31 18.35 26.48
C TYR A 98 24.98 18.95 27.86
N GLU A 99 25.76 19.92 28.35
CA GLU A 99 25.50 20.63 29.62
C GLU A 99 24.57 21.82 29.41
N TYR A 100 24.72 22.55 28.30
CA TYR A 100 23.85 23.68 27.97
C TYR A 100 22.59 23.28 27.17
N ALA A 101 22.61 22.17 26.41
CA ALA A 101 21.42 21.69 25.70
C ALA A 101 20.16 21.46 26.59
N PRO A 102 20.27 20.95 27.83
CA PRO A 102 19.14 20.85 28.76
C PRO A 102 18.50 22.18 29.19
N LEU A 103 19.11 23.34 28.87
CA LEU A 103 18.55 24.66 29.16
C LEU A 103 17.50 25.12 28.13
N ILE A 104 17.52 24.55 26.92
CA ILE A 104 16.61 24.93 25.83
C ILE A 104 15.14 24.50 26.14
N PRO A 105 14.85 23.27 26.60
CA PRO A 105 13.46 22.85 26.85
C PRO A 105 12.74 23.63 27.98
N PRO A 106 13.39 24.04 29.09
CA PRO A 106 12.83 24.99 30.05
C PRO A 106 12.44 26.34 29.43
N LEU A 107 13.29 26.93 28.57
CA LEU A 107 12.95 28.18 27.85
C LEU A 107 11.70 28.01 26.98
N ILE A 108 11.57 26.87 26.28
CA ILE A 108 10.37 26.53 25.50
C ILE A 108 9.12 26.36 26.39
N GLN A 109 9.27 25.88 27.63
CA GLN A 109 8.18 25.80 28.60
C GLN A 109 7.79 27.18 29.15
N GLU A 110 8.76 28.08 29.34
CA GLU A 110 8.57 29.47 29.79
C GLU A 110 7.99 30.39 28.70
N GLY A 111 8.01 29.95 27.44
CA GLY A 111 7.27 30.58 26.34
C GLY A 111 8.13 31.05 25.15
N PHE A 112 9.44 30.85 25.20
CA PHE A 112 10.35 31.14 24.10
C PHE A 112 10.18 30.09 23.00
N ASP A 113 9.68 30.46 21.83
CA ASP A 113 9.68 29.57 20.67
C ASP A 113 11.12 29.41 20.09
N PRO A 114 11.39 28.36 19.30
CA PRO A 114 12.72 28.13 18.74
C PRO A 114 13.27 29.28 17.89
N SER A 115 12.43 30.06 17.21
CA SER A 115 12.86 31.20 16.40
C SER A 115 13.27 32.38 17.30
N THR A 116 12.54 32.65 18.37
CA THR A 116 12.96 33.64 19.39
C THR A 116 14.29 33.23 20.04
N ILE A 117 14.52 31.93 20.30
CA ILE A 117 15.81 31.45 20.82
C ILE A 117 16.92 31.64 19.77
N GLU A 118 16.65 31.36 18.50
CA GLU A 118 17.59 31.57 17.39
C GLU A 118 17.97 33.04 17.22
N GLU A 119 17.01 33.97 17.32
CA GLU A 119 17.24 35.42 17.26
C GLU A 119 18.13 35.94 18.40
N ILE A 120 18.01 35.37 19.61
CA ILE A 120 18.76 35.81 20.80
C ILE A 120 20.15 35.15 20.85
N THR A 121 20.25 33.85 20.59
CA THR A 121 21.47 33.05 20.85
C THR A 121 22.22 32.65 19.58
N GLY A 122 21.68 32.92 18.39
CA GLY A 122 22.25 32.50 17.10
C GLY A 122 22.25 30.99 16.87
N MET A 123 21.53 30.19 17.68
CA MET A 123 21.43 28.74 17.51
C MET A 123 20.23 28.39 16.62
N ALA A 124 20.48 27.81 15.45
CA ALA A 124 19.40 27.47 14.52
C ALA A 124 18.40 26.49 15.14
N GLY A 125 17.09 26.61 14.83
CA GLY A 125 16.07 25.68 15.37
C GLY A 125 16.35 24.19 15.10
N LEU A 126 17.06 23.87 14.01
CA LEU A 126 17.56 22.52 13.72
C LEU A 126 18.69 22.09 14.67
N GLU A 127 19.63 23.01 14.97
CA GLU A 127 20.72 22.81 15.92
C GLU A 127 20.17 22.60 17.34
N GLN A 128 19.22 23.43 17.76
CA GLN A 128 18.52 23.28 19.05
C GLN A 128 17.93 21.89 19.23
N ASN A 129 17.15 21.41 18.26
CA ASN A 129 16.54 20.06 18.32
C ASN A 129 17.61 18.94 18.29
N ARG A 130 18.68 19.10 17.51
CA ARG A 130 19.81 18.17 17.45
C ARG A 130 20.52 18.07 18.81
N LEU A 131 20.81 19.20 19.44
CA LEU A 131 21.42 19.30 20.77
C LEU A 131 20.56 18.67 21.85
N ILE A 132 19.27 19.01 21.92
CA ILE A 132 18.32 18.46 22.93
C ILE A 132 18.26 16.94 22.84
N VAL A 133 18.04 16.40 21.64
CA VAL A 133 17.87 14.94 21.44
C VAL A 133 19.21 14.22 21.56
N GLY A 134 20.31 14.80 21.07
CA GLY A 134 21.66 14.27 21.27
C GLY A 134 22.01 14.14 22.76
N ALA A 135 21.65 15.12 23.58
CA ALA A 135 21.91 15.10 25.02
C ALA A 135 21.07 14.03 25.74
N GLN A 136 19.85 13.76 25.27
CA GLN A 136 19.03 12.64 25.76
C GLN A 136 19.61 11.28 25.38
N VAL A 137 20.19 11.16 24.19
CA VAL A 137 20.89 9.94 23.76
C VAL A 137 22.16 9.75 24.59
N ARG A 138 22.99 10.80 24.75
CA ARG A 138 24.19 10.77 25.60
C ARG A 138 23.88 10.36 27.04
N GLU A 139 22.83 10.93 27.63
CA GLU A 139 22.36 10.54 28.97
C GLU A 139 22.04 9.03 29.04
N SER A 140 21.41 8.46 28.00
CA SER A 140 21.19 7.01 27.94
C SER A 140 22.48 6.17 27.78
N LEU A 141 23.57 6.73 27.23
CA LEU A 141 24.88 6.08 27.21
C LEU A 141 25.52 6.07 28.62
N VAL A 142 25.44 7.19 29.34
CA VAL A 142 25.92 7.32 30.73
C VAL A 142 25.17 6.33 31.63
N GLN A 143 23.85 6.23 31.50
CA GLN A 143 23.02 5.28 32.25
C GLN A 143 23.31 3.80 31.90
N CYS A 144 23.79 3.51 30.68
CA CYS A 144 24.27 2.19 30.29
C CYS A 144 25.66 1.84 30.81
N GLY A 145 26.43 2.81 31.32
CA GLY A 145 27.83 2.58 31.71
C GLY A 145 28.76 2.33 30.51
N VAL A 146 28.54 3.05 29.40
CA VAL A 146 29.48 3.09 28.27
C VAL A 146 30.85 3.58 28.75
N ASP A 147 31.92 3.10 28.12
CA ASP A 147 33.30 3.42 28.48
C ASP A 147 33.62 4.93 28.36
N ALA A 148 34.60 5.36 29.16
CA ALA A 148 34.98 6.77 29.27
C ALA A 148 35.51 7.35 27.94
N ASP A 149 36.26 6.56 27.16
CA ASP A 149 36.88 7.00 25.92
C ASP A 149 35.80 7.25 24.83
N THR A 150 34.81 6.37 24.72
CA THR A 150 33.63 6.55 23.86
C THR A 150 32.79 7.76 24.30
N LEU A 151 32.60 7.99 25.60
CA LEU A 151 31.91 9.20 26.07
C LEU A 151 32.71 10.47 25.74
N GLU A 152 34.03 10.49 25.96
CA GLU A 152 34.89 11.63 25.65
C GLU A 152 34.91 11.96 24.14
N PHE A 153 34.81 10.94 23.27
CA PHE A 153 34.63 11.12 21.84
C PHE A 153 33.38 11.94 21.51
N TYR A 154 32.23 11.61 22.12
CA TYR A 154 30.99 12.35 21.90
C TYR A 154 30.96 13.72 22.61
N ASP A 155 31.70 13.89 23.70
CA ASP A 155 31.79 15.17 24.41
C ASP A 155 32.41 16.29 23.56
N LYS A 156 33.39 15.93 22.72
CA LYS A 156 34.13 16.87 21.85
C LYS A 156 33.34 17.37 20.63
N GLY A 157 32.24 16.73 20.24
CA GLY A 157 31.50 17.11 19.02
C GLY A 157 30.42 16.12 18.56
N GLY A 158 29.84 15.35 19.48
CA GLY A 158 29.05 14.15 19.18
C GLY A 158 27.58 14.32 18.85
N ALA A 159 27.01 15.52 19.00
CA ALA A 159 25.56 15.74 18.98
C ALA A 159 24.87 15.22 17.71
N GLU A 160 25.51 15.36 16.55
CA GLU A 160 24.94 14.96 15.25
C GLU A 160 24.89 13.43 15.11
N LEU A 161 25.98 12.76 15.51
CA LEU A 161 26.10 11.30 15.49
C LEU A 161 25.08 10.65 16.43
N LEU A 162 24.97 11.18 17.66
CA LEU A 162 24.00 10.71 18.65
C LEU A 162 22.55 11.00 18.23
N TYR A 163 22.31 12.08 17.48
CA TYR A 163 20.98 12.38 16.96
C TYR A 163 20.47 11.30 16.00
N GLU A 164 21.32 10.69 15.16
CA GLU A 164 20.88 9.68 14.20
C GLU A 164 20.41 8.37 14.87
N ILE A 165 21.08 7.94 15.94
CA ILE A 165 20.70 6.73 16.71
C ILE A 165 19.52 6.95 17.69
N ARG A 166 18.89 8.12 17.71
CA ARG A 166 17.77 8.47 18.63
C ARG A 166 16.60 7.47 18.64
N LEU A 167 16.34 6.81 17.51
CA LEU A 167 15.24 5.85 17.34
C LEU A 167 15.55 4.44 17.87
N LEU A 168 16.79 4.17 18.27
CA LEU A 168 17.21 2.89 18.85
C LEU A 168 16.84 2.82 20.34
N SER A 169 16.72 1.59 20.87
CA SER A 169 16.57 1.35 22.31
C SER A 169 17.85 1.68 23.08
N VAL A 170 17.76 1.83 24.41
CA VAL A 170 18.89 2.23 25.27
C VAL A 170 20.12 1.33 25.09
N ASN A 171 19.97 0.00 25.15
CA ASN A 171 21.07 -0.95 24.93
C ASN A 171 21.65 -0.87 23.50
N GLN A 172 20.81 -0.64 22.50
CA GLN A 172 21.24 -0.50 21.11
C GLN A 172 21.97 0.82 20.85
N ARG A 173 21.61 1.89 21.55
CA ARG A 173 22.35 3.17 21.51
C ARG A 173 23.75 2.98 22.08
N ALA A 174 23.89 2.28 23.20
CA ALA A 174 25.19 1.96 23.79
C ALA A 174 26.08 1.20 22.80
N ALA A 175 25.61 0.06 22.28
CA ALA A 175 26.37 -0.74 21.32
C ALA A 175 26.69 0.03 20.03
N ALA A 176 25.72 0.75 19.45
CA ALA A 176 25.94 1.53 18.24
C ALA A 176 26.91 2.70 18.46
N ALA A 177 26.86 3.36 19.61
CA ALA A 177 27.75 4.46 19.95
C ALA A 177 29.22 4.00 20.09
N THR A 178 29.48 2.91 20.83
CA THR A 178 30.83 2.33 20.92
C THR A 178 31.36 1.97 19.52
N TYR A 179 30.58 1.23 18.71
CA TYR A 179 30.98 0.87 17.35
C TYR A 179 31.23 2.08 16.43
N MET A 180 30.40 3.13 16.53
CA MET A 180 30.56 4.37 15.78
C MET A 180 31.80 5.18 16.18
N ALA A 181 32.16 5.19 17.47
CA ALA A 181 33.35 5.87 17.97
C ALA A 181 34.63 5.13 17.55
N GLU A 182 34.69 3.80 17.72
CA GLU A 182 35.79 2.93 17.29
C GLU A 182 36.10 3.10 15.80
N ASN A 183 35.06 3.16 14.97
CA ASN A 183 35.16 3.21 13.51
C ASN A 183 35.05 4.63 12.92
N LYS A 184 35.03 5.67 13.78
CA LYS A 184 35.01 7.10 13.40
C LYS A 184 33.94 7.45 12.36
N PHE A 185 32.69 7.13 12.70
CA PHE A 185 31.55 7.33 11.81
C PHE A 185 31.24 8.82 11.57
N GLU A 186 30.88 9.14 10.32
CA GLU A 186 30.25 10.39 9.91
C GLU A 186 28.72 10.32 10.04
N PRO A 187 27.98 11.46 10.09
CA PRO A 187 26.52 11.46 10.28
C PRO A 187 25.73 10.62 9.25
N GLY A 188 26.19 10.55 7.99
CA GLY A 188 25.59 9.68 6.97
C GLY A 188 25.70 8.19 7.32
N GLY A 189 26.88 7.75 7.77
CA GLY A 189 27.10 6.37 8.23
C GLY A 189 26.32 6.06 9.52
N ALA A 190 26.18 7.03 10.42
CA ALA A 190 25.37 6.90 11.63
C ALA A 190 23.89 6.65 11.31
N ASN A 191 23.36 7.35 10.29
CA ASN A 191 21.99 7.13 9.79
C ASN A 191 21.83 5.74 9.15
N GLU A 192 22.79 5.31 8.31
CA GLU A 192 22.80 3.96 7.72
C GLU A 192 22.79 2.87 8.81
N LEU A 193 23.65 2.99 9.83
CA LEU A 193 23.72 2.05 10.95
C LEU A 193 22.41 2.01 11.75
N ALA A 194 21.86 3.17 12.12
CA ALA A 194 20.60 3.26 12.84
C ALA A 194 19.45 2.64 12.03
N ARG A 195 19.44 2.84 10.71
CA ARG A 195 18.48 2.21 9.78
C ARG A 195 18.67 0.71 9.73
N ALA A 196 19.89 0.21 9.62
CA ALA A 196 20.20 -1.21 9.55
C ALA A 196 19.73 -1.97 10.81
N ILE A 197 20.11 -1.50 12.00
CA ILE A 197 19.67 -2.08 13.30
C ILE A 197 18.14 -2.05 13.43
N LYS A 198 17.49 -0.99 12.95
CA LYS A 198 16.02 -0.89 13.01
C LYS A 198 15.32 -1.80 11.97
N ASP A 199 15.92 -2.03 10.81
CA ASP A 199 15.36 -2.88 9.73
C ASP A 199 15.55 -4.37 10.01
N PHE A 200 16.69 -4.76 10.59
CA PHE A 200 17.11 -6.16 10.76
C PHE A 200 16.00 -7.12 11.27
N PRO A 201 15.22 -6.83 12.34
CA PRO A 201 14.18 -7.76 12.81
C PRO A 201 13.00 -7.93 11.85
N ARG A 202 12.78 -6.97 10.93
CA ARG A 202 11.72 -7.05 9.90
C ARG A 202 12.10 -7.92 8.70
N ARG A 203 13.35 -8.41 8.66
CA ARG A 203 13.94 -9.19 7.57
C ARG A 203 14.14 -10.67 7.92
N ARG A 204 13.53 -11.12 9.01
CA ARG A 204 13.48 -12.55 9.35
C ARG A 204 12.83 -13.31 8.17
N GLY A 205 13.56 -14.30 7.66
CA GLY A 205 13.17 -15.07 6.47
C GLY A 205 13.86 -14.62 5.18
N ASP A 206 14.53 -13.47 5.15
CA ASP A 206 15.46 -13.12 4.07
C ASP A 206 16.66 -14.10 4.09
N ARG A 207 17.22 -14.37 2.91
CA ARG A 207 18.37 -15.27 2.72
C ARG A 207 19.54 -14.88 3.63
N GLY A 208 20.12 -15.85 4.33
CA GLY A 208 21.27 -15.65 5.23
C GLY A 208 20.97 -14.90 6.55
N TRP A 209 19.73 -14.51 6.84
CA TRP A 209 19.38 -13.70 8.02
C TRP A 209 19.87 -14.29 9.35
N ASP A 210 19.68 -15.59 9.57
CA ASP A 210 20.09 -16.29 10.80
C ASP A 210 21.62 -16.41 10.99
N CYS A 211 22.42 -16.03 9.99
CA CYS A 211 23.89 -16.05 10.07
C CYS A 211 24.48 -14.80 10.74
N PHE A 212 23.72 -13.71 10.87
CA PHE A 212 24.19 -12.43 11.40
C PHE A 212 23.64 -12.17 12.81
N ASP A 213 24.47 -11.63 13.70
CA ASP A 213 24.07 -11.38 15.09
C ASP A 213 23.36 -10.03 15.25
N TYR A 214 22.08 -10.06 15.65
CA TYR A 214 21.29 -8.85 15.89
C TYR A 214 21.81 -7.98 17.06
N THR A 215 22.55 -8.57 18.00
CA THR A 215 23.13 -7.84 19.13
C THR A 215 24.36 -7.02 18.73
N ILE A 216 24.95 -7.31 17.56
CA ILE A 216 26.14 -6.64 17.03
C ILE A 216 25.72 -5.61 15.97
N PRO A 217 25.91 -4.29 16.21
CA PRO A 217 25.59 -3.22 15.25
C PRO A 217 26.24 -3.42 13.87
N ALA A 218 27.49 -3.87 13.88
CA ALA A 218 28.29 -4.13 12.69
C ALA A 218 27.66 -5.21 11.80
N ASP A 219 27.21 -6.33 12.38
CA ASP A 219 26.52 -7.41 11.66
C ASP A 219 25.17 -6.96 11.08
N CYS A 220 24.43 -6.12 11.80
CA CYS A 220 23.20 -5.53 11.26
C CYS A 220 23.47 -4.71 9.99
N LEU A 221 24.56 -3.93 9.99
CA LEU A 221 24.99 -3.12 8.85
C LEU A 221 25.56 -3.98 7.71
N ALA A 222 26.36 -5.00 8.04
CA ALA A 222 26.89 -5.97 7.08
C ALA A 222 25.76 -6.74 6.38
N PHE A 223 24.72 -7.15 7.09
CA PHE A 223 23.55 -7.79 6.51
C PHE A 223 22.76 -6.86 5.58
N MET A 224 22.70 -5.56 5.88
CA MET A 224 22.13 -4.55 4.97
C MET A 224 22.94 -4.46 3.67
N TYR A 225 24.28 -4.39 3.75
CA TYR A 225 25.15 -4.36 2.57
C TYR A 225 25.12 -5.67 1.78
N TYR A 226 25.05 -6.84 2.45
CA TYR A 226 24.86 -8.14 1.82
C TYR A 226 23.56 -8.18 0.99
N ARG A 227 22.43 -7.78 1.58
CA ARG A 227 21.14 -7.72 0.87
C ARG A 227 21.18 -6.77 -0.34
N GLN A 228 21.80 -5.60 -0.19
CA GLN A 228 22.00 -4.68 -1.32
C GLN A 228 22.85 -5.31 -2.43
N ALA A 229 23.88 -6.09 -2.09
CA ALA A 229 24.71 -6.78 -3.07
C ALA A 229 23.92 -7.82 -3.89
N LEU A 230 22.94 -8.51 -3.29
CA LEU A 230 22.07 -9.45 -4.00
C LEU A 230 21.13 -8.78 -5.03
N GLU A 231 20.81 -7.49 -4.84
CA GLU A 231 19.99 -6.71 -5.79
C GLU A 231 20.82 -6.23 -7.01
N ILE A 232 22.15 -6.27 -6.94
CA ILE A 232 23.05 -5.81 -8.01
C ILE A 232 23.24 -6.92 -9.06
N ARG A 233 22.87 -6.61 -10.30
CA ARG A 233 23.01 -7.52 -11.46
C ARG A 233 24.42 -7.56 -12.06
N GLU A 234 25.21 -6.52 -11.87
CA GLU A 234 26.56 -6.38 -12.44
C GLU A 234 27.59 -7.06 -11.52
N SER A 235 28.34 -8.02 -12.07
CA SER A 235 29.19 -8.91 -11.26
C SER A 235 30.24 -8.15 -10.44
N GLU A 236 30.94 -7.19 -11.04
CA GLU A 236 32.00 -6.44 -10.37
C GLU A 236 31.44 -5.57 -9.23
N LEU A 237 30.32 -4.89 -9.46
CA LEU A 237 29.64 -4.09 -8.44
C LEU A 237 29.06 -4.94 -7.31
N ARG A 238 28.56 -6.15 -7.61
CA ARG A 238 28.10 -7.12 -6.60
C ARG A 238 29.27 -7.60 -5.74
N ILE A 239 30.41 -7.94 -6.34
CA ILE A 239 31.61 -8.34 -5.60
C ILE A 239 32.07 -7.20 -4.67
N ALA A 240 32.21 -5.97 -5.17
CA ALA A 240 32.59 -4.82 -4.35
C ALA A 240 31.61 -4.54 -3.19
N ALA A 241 30.31 -4.78 -3.40
CA ALA A 241 29.29 -4.66 -2.35
C ALA A 241 29.37 -5.81 -1.31
N LEU A 242 29.68 -7.04 -1.74
CA LEU A 242 29.95 -8.17 -0.84
C LEU A 242 31.24 -7.97 -0.05
N GLU A 243 32.31 -7.44 -0.66
CA GLU A 243 33.54 -7.04 0.05
C GLU A 243 33.27 -5.97 1.10
N LYS A 244 32.44 -4.96 0.78
CA LYS A 244 31.98 -3.96 1.77
C LYS A 244 31.23 -4.63 2.94
N ALA A 245 30.34 -5.58 2.65
CA ALA A 245 29.66 -6.35 3.69
C ALA A 245 30.64 -7.17 4.54
N LEU A 246 31.61 -7.85 3.92
CA LEU A 246 32.61 -8.68 4.61
C LEU A 246 33.53 -7.87 5.52
N ASN A 247 33.93 -6.68 5.07
CA ASN A 247 34.72 -5.72 5.86
C ASN A 247 33.94 -5.10 7.03
N THR A 248 32.60 -5.18 6.99
CA THR A 248 31.71 -4.67 8.06
C THR A 248 31.31 -5.79 9.04
N ALA A 249 31.23 -7.04 8.60
CA ALA A 249 30.79 -8.17 9.42
C ALA A 249 31.81 -8.51 10.51
N VAL A 250 31.32 -8.73 11.74
CA VAL A 250 32.15 -9.04 12.92
C VAL A 250 31.96 -10.48 13.36
N SER A 251 30.73 -11.02 13.32
CA SER A 251 30.50 -12.41 13.73
C SER A 251 31.11 -13.41 12.74
N ASP A 252 31.57 -14.54 13.27
CA ASP A 252 32.03 -15.67 12.46
C ASP A 252 30.95 -16.18 11.51
N GLY A 253 29.67 -16.09 11.88
CA GLY A 253 28.54 -16.53 11.06
C GLY A 253 28.38 -15.65 9.83
N GLY A 254 28.25 -14.33 10.03
CA GLY A 254 28.06 -13.36 8.95
C GLY A 254 29.25 -13.32 8.00
N ARG A 255 30.49 -13.38 8.55
CA ARG A 255 31.71 -13.43 7.74
C ARG A 255 31.79 -14.69 6.88
N LYS A 256 31.57 -15.88 7.46
CA LYS A 256 31.57 -17.16 6.71
C LYS A 256 30.49 -17.18 5.63
N TRP A 257 29.30 -16.65 5.92
CA TRP A 257 28.20 -16.56 4.95
C TRP A 257 28.57 -15.68 3.75
N ILE A 258 29.11 -14.47 4.00
CA ILE A 258 29.52 -13.57 2.91
C ILE A 258 30.70 -14.14 2.12
N THR A 259 31.68 -14.79 2.77
CA THR A 259 32.77 -15.47 2.05
C THR A 259 32.24 -16.59 1.14
N LYS A 260 31.30 -17.43 1.60
CA LYS A 260 30.67 -18.48 0.78
C LYS A 260 29.99 -17.91 -0.48
N GLU A 261 29.26 -16.81 -0.32
CA GLU A 261 28.62 -16.09 -1.43
C GLU A 261 29.65 -15.51 -2.41
N LEU A 262 30.78 -14.99 -1.91
CA LEU A 262 31.84 -14.37 -2.71
C LEU A 262 32.69 -15.39 -3.48
N ASP A 263 32.92 -16.57 -2.88
CA ASP A 263 33.55 -17.72 -3.55
C ASP A 263 32.61 -18.37 -4.60
N GLY A 264 31.33 -18.00 -4.61
CA GLY A 264 30.30 -18.59 -5.49
C GLY A 264 29.98 -20.06 -5.20
N ASN A 265 30.51 -20.61 -4.10
CA ASN A 265 30.49 -22.03 -3.78
C ASN A 265 29.24 -22.39 -2.96
N ASP A 266 28.08 -22.16 -3.59
CA ASP A 266 26.81 -22.05 -2.90
C ASP A 266 25.85 -23.20 -3.24
N ASP A 267 26.13 -24.38 -2.67
CA ASP A 267 25.25 -25.56 -2.73
C ASP A 267 23.85 -25.32 -2.13
N ASP A 268 23.68 -24.22 -1.37
CA ASP A 268 22.41 -23.77 -0.78
C ASP A 268 21.83 -22.54 -1.52
N ALA A 269 22.33 -22.20 -2.70
CA ALA A 269 21.63 -21.30 -3.59
C ALA A 269 20.49 -22.05 -4.27
N GLU A 270 19.25 -21.65 -3.98
CA GLU A 270 18.09 -21.95 -4.81
C GLU A 270 18.36 -21.47 -6.26
N GLY A 271 18.89 -22.38 -7.09
CA GLY A 271 19.21 -22.14 -8.49
C GLY A 271 20.69 -22.04 -8.89
N ALA A 272 21.67 -22.44 -8.05
CA ALA A 272 23.05 -22.62 -8.53
C ALA A 272 23.31 -24.07 -8.96
N GLY A 273 23.41 -24.29 -10.27
CA GLY A 273 23.94 -25.54 -10.81
C GLY A 273 25.46 -25.58 -10.77
N GLU A 274 26.02 -26.74 -10.42
CA GLU A 274 27.46 -27.02 -10.47
C GLU A 274 28.03 -26.70 -11.88
N ASN A 275 29.15 -25.98 -11.93
CA ASN A 275 29.84 -25.45 -13.13
C ASN A 275 29.21 -24.24 -13.85
N GLY A 276 29.23 -23.04 -13.24
CA GLY A 276 29.56 -21.75 -13.88
C GLY A 276 28.70 -21.24 -15.06
N SER A 277 27.73 -22.03 -15.49
CA SER A 277 26.68 -21.74 -16.43
C SER A 277 25.48 -21.42 -15.56
N VAL A 278 24.90 -20.23 -15.76
CA VAL A 278 23.56 -19.96 -15.27
C VAL A 278 22.63 -20.89 -16.04
N VAL A 279 22.42 -22.10 -15.52
CA VAL A 279 21.25 -22.90 -15.83
C VAL A 279 20.12 -22.12 -15.21
N ASP A 280 19.59 -21.16 -15.98
CA ASP A 280 18.43 -20.36 -15.65
C ASP A 280 17.24 -21.33 -15.60
N GLY A 281 17.12 -22.04 -14.48
CA GLY A 281 16.07 -23.00 -14.21
C GLY A 281 14.77 -22.24 -14.38
N VAL A 282 14.02 -22.60 -15.44
CA VAL A 282 13.00 -21.75 -16.06
C VAL A 282 12.14 -21.11 -14.98
N LYS A 283 12.37 -19.81 -14.73
CA LYS A 283 11.76 -19.10 -13.62
C LYS A 283 10.27 -19.02 -13.85
N VAL A 284 9.52 -19.90 -13.20
CA VAL A 284 8.06 -19.91 -13.27
C VAL A 284 7.57 -18.56 -12.75
N PRO A 285 6.86 -17.75 -13.56
CA PRO A 285 6.44 -16.43 -13.14
C PRO A 285 5.38 -16.55 -12.04
N VAL A 286 5.78 -16.26 -10.80
CA VAL A 286 4.86 -16.18 -9.66
C VAL A 286 4.19 -14.81 -9.70
N VAL A 287 2.96 -14.78 -10.22
CA VAL A 287 2.14 -13.56 -10.28
C VAL A 287 1.27 -13.47 -9.03
N ARG A 288 1.29 -12.32 -8.36
CA ARG A 288 0.32 -11.99 -7.31
C ARG A 288 -0.85 -11.24 -7.95
N LEU A 289 -2.03 -11.86 -7.94
CA LEU A 289 -3.27 -11.24 -8.43
C LEU A 289 -3.58 -9.96 -7.64
N ASN A 290 -3.72 -8.84 -8.35
CA ASN A 290 -4.15 -7.57 -7.76
C ASN A 290 -5.68 -7.45 -7.73
N LEU A 291 -6.18 -6.76 -6.70
CA LEU A 291 -7.59 -6.39 -6.59
C LEU A 291 -7.96 -5.41 -7.72
N GLY A 292 -8.57 -5.93 -8.79
CA GLY A 292 -8.96 -5.16 -9.99
C GLY A 292 -8.41 -5.70 -11.31
N GLU A 293 -7.43 -6.62 -11.29
CA GLU A 293 -6.93 -7.28 -12.52
C GLU A 293 -7.98 -8.21 -13.16
N ILE A 294 -9.01 -8.60 -12.39
CA ILE A 294 -10.19 -9.29 -12.92
C ILE A 294 -11.14 -8.24 -13.55
N ALA A 295 -10.69 -7.67 -14.67
CA ALA A 295 -11.44 -6.77 -15.56
C ALA A 295 -12.07 -5.53 -14.86
N GLU A 296 -11.25 -4.70 -14.20
CA GLU A 296 -11.60 -3.44 -13.51
C GLU A 296 -12.62 -3.58 -12.35
N ALA A 297 -13.28 -4.72 -12.24
CA ALA A 297 -14.31 -5.00 -11.28
C ALA A 297 -13.69 -5.61 -10.01
N THR A 298 -14.02 -5.03 -8.86
CA THR A 298 -13.60 -5.56 -7.55
C THR A 298 -14.21 -6.93 -7.24
N VAL A 299 -15.30 -7.30 -7.92
CA VAL A 299 -15.96 -8.60 -7.87
C VAL A 299 -16.54 -8.92 -9.27
N VAL A 300 -16.51 -10.19 -9.67
CA VAL A 300 -17.21 -10.71 -10.86
C VAL A 300 -18.27 -11.74 -10.46
N ALA A 301 -19.29 -11.89 -11.31
CA ALA A 301 -20.32 -12.92 -11.19
C ALA A 301 -20.17 -13.93 -12.33
N VAL A 302 -20.08 -15.22 -12.00
CA VAL A 302 -20.01 -16.31 -12.99
C VAL A 302 -21.38 -16.97 -13.09
N LEU A 303 -21.90 -17.12 -14.30
CA LEU A 303 -23.26 -17.60 -14.57
C LEU A 303 -23.27 -18.70 -15.64
N PRO A 304 -24.14 -19.72 -15.50
CA PRO A 304 -24.31 -20.73 -16.53
C PRO A 304 -25.02 -20.13 -17.76
N VAL A 305 -24.49 -20.39 -18.94
CA VAL A 305 -25.02 -19.92 -20.22
C VAL A 305 -25.85 -21.02 -20.87
N CYS A 306 -26.99 -20.63 -21.45
CA CYS A 306 -27.90 -21.45 -22.26
C CYS A 306 -28.05 -20.84 -23.65
N GLU A 307 -28.28 -21.65 -24.67
CA GLU A 307 -28.79 -21.23 -25.97
C GLU A 307 -30.32 -21.09 -25.93
N PRO A 308 -30.92 -20.28 -26.82
CA PRO A 308 -32.38 -20.16 -26.95
C PRO A 308 -33.05 -21.38 -27.62
N GLY A 309 -32.26 -22.39 -28.03
CA GLY A 309 -32.73 -23.59 -28.72
C GLY A 309 -33.51 -24.57 -27.85
N ASP A 310 -33.83 -25.72 -28.45
CA ASP A 310 -34.45 -26.89 -27.79
C ASP A 310 -35.66 -26.59 -26.89
N ARG A 311 -36.47 -25.59 -27.28
CA ARG A 311 -37.69 -25.17 -26.56
C ARG A 311 -37.40 -24.75 -25.11
N GLY A 312 -36.22 -24.20 -24.84
CA GLY A 312 -35.81 -23.78 -23.50
C GLY A 312 -35.51 -24.90 -22.50
N LYS A 313 -35.34 -26.16 -22.97
CA LYS A 313 -34.91 -27.28 -22.11
C LYS A 313 -33.59 -26.98 -21.40
N GLU A 314 -32.65 -26.34 -22.07
CA GLU A 314 -31.34 -25.97 -21.49
C GLU A 314 -31.52 -24.97 -20.32
N VAL A 315 -32.44 -24.01 -20.45
CA VAL A 315 -32.80 -23.05 -19.37
C VAL A 315 -33.39 -23.76 -18.16
N GLU A 316 -34.17 -24.83 -18.33
CA GLU A 316 -34.67 -25.64 -17.21
C GLU A 316 -33.58 -26.56 -16.65
N ALA A 317 -32.70 -27.08 -17.51
CA ALA A 317 -31.63 -28.00 -17.15
C ALA A 317 -30.41 -27.33 -16.47
N ALA A 318 -30.19 -26.02 -16.61
CA ALA A 318 -28.99 -25.35 -16.05
C ALA A 318 -28.86 -25.50 -14.52
N PRO A 319 -27.62 -25.53 -13.95
CA PRO A 319 -27.36 -25.67 -12.51
C PRO A 319 -28.16 -24.68 -11.68
N TRP A 320 -28.83 -25.17 -10.63
CA TRP A 320 -29.61 -24.33 -9.74
C TRP A 320 -28.76 -23.75 -8.61
N GLU A 321 -27.83 -24.55 -8.11
CA GLU A 321 -26.81 -24.18 -7.13
C GLU A 321 -25.42 -24.18 -7.76
N TYR A 322 -24.75 -23.03 -7.66
CA TYR A 322 -23.35 -22.80 -8.01
C TYR A 322 -22.80 -21.67 -7.14
N GLU A 323 -21.55 -21.76 -6.70
CA GLU A 323 -20.91 -20.78 -5.81
C GLU A 323 -19.40 -20.70 -6.10
N CYS A 324 -18.83 -19.49 -6.00
CA CYS A 324 -17.40 -19.27 -6.07
C CYS A 324 -16.76 -19.54 -4.69
N LYS A 325 -15.93 -20.57 -4.57
CA LYS A 325 -15.29 -20.98 -3.31
C LYS A 325 -13.78 -20.70 -3.28
N GLY A 326 -13.27 -20.57 -2.05
CA GLY A 326 -11.85 -20.36 -1.77
C GLY A 326 -11.34 -18.97 -2.15
N GLU A 327 -10.05 -18.73 -1.90
CA GLU A 327 -9.40 -17.43 -2.11
C GLU A 327 -9.30 -17.01 -3.59
N PHE A 328 -9.37 -17.99 -4.50
CA PHE A 328 -9.33 -17.79 -5.95
C PHE A 328 -10.71 -17.75 -6.63
N GLY A 329 -11.81 -17.87 -5.86
CA GLY A 329 -13.17 -17.80 -6.40
C GLY A 329 -13.53 -18.90 -7.40
N ILE A 330 -13.07 -20.13 -7.17
CA ILE A 330 -13.30 -21.29 -8.06
C ILE A 330 -14.79 -21.66 -8.04
N VAL A 331 -15.41 -21.76 -9.21
CA VAL A 331 -16.84 -22.09 -9.33
C VAL A 331 -17.06 -23.59 -9.13
N GLU A 332 -17.79 -23.95 -8.08
CA GLU A 332 -18.37 -25.28 -7.92
C GLU A 332 -19.87 -25.22 -8.21
N ALA A 333 -20.40 -26.20 -8.94
CA ALA A 333 -21.81 -26.30 -9.31
C ALA A 333 -22.38 -27.68 -8.97
N GLU A 334 -23.69 -27.77 -8.74
CA GLU A 334 -24.40 -29.02 -8.38
C GLU A 334 -24.21 -30.16 -9.41
N LYS A 335 -23.86 -29.80 -10.65
CA LYS A 335 -23.68 -30.69 -11.81
C LYS A 335 -22.83 -30.00 -12.87
N GLU A 336 -22.26 -30.81 -13.75
CA GLU A 336 -21.49 -30.34 -14.90
C GLU A 336 -22.30 -29.43 -15.81
N TRP A 337 -21.66 -28.38 -16.33
CA TRP A 337 -22.27 -27.46 -17.28
C TRP A 337 -21.25 -26.94 -18.28
N ARG A 338 -21.61 -26.97 -19.57
CA ARG A 338 -20.68 -26.80 -20.69
C ARG A 338 -20.23 -25.35 -20.92
N LYS A 339 -21.06 -24.36 -20.58
CA LYS A 339 -20.82 -22.94 -20.93
C LYS A 339 -21.08 -22.02 -19.74
N TRP A 340 -20.10 -21.17 -19.46
CA TRP A 340 -20.16 -20.18 -18.40
C TRP A 340 -19.77 -18.81 -18.96
N VAL A 341 -20.31 -17.75 -18.37
CA VAL A 341 -19.91 -16.37 -18.66
C VAL A 341 -19.53 -15.67 -17.37
N VAL A 342 -18.45 -14.89 -17.43
CA VAL A 342 -18.02 -13.98 -16.38
C VAL A 342 -18.58 -12.60 -16.73
N LEU A 343 -19.39 -12.03 -15.84
CA LEU A 343 -19.90 -10.67 -15.95
C LEU A 343 -19.41 -9.83 -14.76
N PRO A 344 -19.31 -8.49 -14.89
CA PRO A 344 -19.09 -7.64 -13.73
C PRO A 344 -20.18 -7.84 -12.68
N ALA A 345 -19.84 -7.73 -11.39
CA ALA A 345 -20.78 -7.89 -10.29
C ALA A 345 -21.73 -6.68 -10.11
N TRP A 346 -22.41 -6.28 -11.19
CA TRP A 346 -23.44 -5.24 -11.15
C TRP A 346 -24.52 -5.61 -10.12
N GLY A 347 -24.99 -4.61 -9.37
CA GLY A 347 -25.90 -4.83 -8.24
C GLY A 347 -27.25 -5.50 -8.59
N GLN A 348 -27.63 -5.61 -9.86
CA GLN A 348 -28.78 -6.42 -10.29
C GLN A 348 -28.41 -7.90 -10.47
N VAL A 349 -27.23 -8.20 -11.02
CA VAL A 349 -26.73 -9.57 -11.20
C VAL A 349 -26.47 -10.24 -9.85
N VAL A 350 -25.82 -9.53 -8.92
CA VAL A 350 -25.49 -10.05 -7.57
C VAL A 350 -26.73 -10.34 -6.72
N LYS A 351 -27.89 -9.73 -7.02
CA LYS A 351 -29.15 -10.04 -6.34
C LYS A 351 -29.72 -11.41 -6.71
N VAL A 352 -29.28 -12.01 -7.82
CA VAL A 352 -29.72 -13.33 -8.28
C VAL A 352 -28.99 -14.42 -7.49
N LYS A 353 -29.47 -14.69 -6.28
CA LYS A 353 -28.79 -15.56 -5.31
C LYS A 353 -28.76 -17.05 -5.66
N ARG A 354 -29.73 -17.55 -6.43
CA ARG A 354 -29.89 -18.99 -6.74
C ARG A 354 -30.68 -19.14 -8.04
N GLY A 355 -30.28 -20.08 -8.89
CA GLY A 355 -30.98 -20.35 -10.15
C GLY A 355 -30.80 -19.30 -11.26
N GLY A 356 -29.83 -18.39 -11.15
CA GLY A 356 -29.50 -17.45 -12.23
C GLY A 356 -28.97 -18.15 -13.48
N VAL A 357 -29.33 -17.66 -14.66
CA VAL A 357 -28.84 -18.13 -15.96
C VAL A 357 -28.66 -16.97 -16.92
N VAL A 358 -27.85 -17.18 -17.96
CA VAL A 358 -27.76 -16.28 -19.11
C VAL A 358 -28.24 -17.00 -20.36
N VAL A 359 -29.18 -16.41 -21.09
CA VAL A 359 -29.57 -16.91 -22.43
C VAL A 359 -28.84 -16.07 -23.48
N ALA A 360 -28.04 -16.73 -24.32
CA ALA A 360 -27.24 -16.10 -25.36
C ALA A 360 -28.00 -16.13 -26.69
N PHE A 361 -28.67 -15.02 -27.03
CA PHE A 361 -29.36 -14.86 -28.30
C PHE A 361 -28.39 -14.36 -29.37
N SER A 362 -28.44 -14.96 -30.56
CA SER A 362 -27.71 -14.48 -31.73
C SER A 362 -28.26 -13.17 -32.31
N ASP A 363 -29.50 -12.81 -31.96
CA ASP A 363 -30.20 -11.63 -32.47
C ASP A 363 -31.06 -10.97 -31.39
N ALA A 364 -30.87 -9.66 -31.18
CA ALA A 364 -31.67 -8.80 -30.32
C ALA A 364 -33.18 -8.70 -30.66
N ARG A 365 -33.66 -9.27 -31.78
CA ARG A 365 -35.10 -9.44 -32.08
C ARG A 365 -35.88 -10.20 -31.01
N ALA A 366 -35.19 -10.96 -30.16
CA ALA A 366 -35.79 -11.58 -28.97
C ALA A 366 -36.31 -10.56 -27.94
N LEU A 367 -35.97 -9.27 -28.05
CA LEU A 367 -36.44 -8.20 -27.16
C LEU A 367 -37.76 -7.58 -27.67
N PRO A 368 -38.72 -7.23 -26.77
CA PRO A 368 -40.03 -6.74 -27.17
C PRO A 368 -40.01 -5.27 -27.61
N TRP A 369 -38.93 -4.53 -27.38
CA TRP A 369 -38.72 -3.18 -27.89
C TRP A 369 -37.86 -3.17 -29.15
N ARG A 370 -38.28 -2.41 -30.16
CA ARG A 370 -37.53 -2.28 -31.41
C ARG A 370 -36.26 -1.47 -31.16
N VAL A 371 -35.12 -2.16 -31.16
CA VAL A 371 -33.82 -1.48 -31.29
C VAL A 371 -33.71 -0.82 -32.67
N ASN A 372 -32.86 0.21 -32.78
CA ASN A 372 -32.59 0.92 -34.04
C ASN A 372 -32.19 -0.05 -35.17
N ARG A 373 -32.41 0.28 -36.45
CA ARG A 373 -32.27 -0.69 -37.57
C ARG A 373 -30.92 -1.44 -37.58
N TRP A 374 -29.83 -0.76 -37.22
CA TRP A 374 -28.47 -1.33 -37.07
C TRP A 374 -28.28 -2.36 -35.94
N TYR A 375 -29.16 -2.38 -34.95
CA TYR A 375 -29.05 -3.18 -33.73
C TYR A 375 -30.05 -4.35 -33.67
N LYS A 376 -30.70 -4.65 -34.80
CA LYS A 376 -31.72 -5.72 -34.95
C LYS A 376 -31.15 -7.06 -35.44
N GLU A 377 -29.83 -7.20 -35.43
CA GLU A 377 -29.06 -8.37 -35.86
C GLU A 377 -27.79 -8.53 -34.97
N GLU A 378 -27.77 -7.84 -33.82
CA GLU A 378 -26.66 -7.89 -32.86
C GLU A 378 -26.98 -8.95 -31.79
N ALA A 379 -26.00 -9.80 -31.47
CA ALA A 379 -26.13 -10.78 -30.40
C ALA A 379 -26.33 -10.12 -29.03
N ILE A 380 -27.03 -10.78 -28.11
CA ILE A 380 -27.25 -10.28 -26.75
C ILE A 380 -27.19 -11.41 -25.72
N LEU A 381 -26.75 -11.07 -24.51
CA LEU A 381 -26.86 -11.93 -23.33
C LEU A 381 -28.01 -11.42 -22.46
N VAL A 382 -28.99 -12.29 -22.18
CA VAL A 382 -30.13 -11.97 -21.31
C VAL A 382 -29.97 -12.72 -20.00
N VAL A 383 -29.71 -11.98 -18.91
CA VAL A 383 -29.59 -12.56 -17.56
C VAL A 383 -30.98 -12.73 -16.96
N VAL A 384 -31.29 -13.93 -16.47
CA VAL A 384 -32.62 -14.33 -16.01
C VAL A 384 -32.56 -14.95 -14.62
N ASP A 385 -33.42 -14.47 -13.71
CA ASP A 385 -33.68 -15.09 -12.41
C ASP A 385 -34.80 -16.13 -12.57
N ARG A 386 -34.44 -17.42 -12.62
CA ARG A 386 -35.41 -18.53 -12.70
C ARG A 386 -36.15 -18.79 -11.39
N GLY A 387 -35.77 -18.15 -10.28
CA GLY A 387 -36.55 -18.13 -9.05
C GLY A 387 -37.83 -17.28 -9.18
N GLN A 388 -37.80 -16.24 -10.01
CA GLN A 388 -38.91 -15.29 -10.20
C GLN A 388 -39.71 -15.58 -11.47
N LYS A 389 -40.45 -16.70 -11.48
CA LYS A 389 -41.30 -17.09 -12.64
C LYS A 389 -42.65 -16.38 -12.69
N GLU A 390 -43.15 -15.90 -11.55
CA GLU A 390 -44.45 -15.25 -11.46
C GLU A 390 -44.41 -13.82 -12.00
N VAL A 391 -45.40 -13.46 -12.82
CA VAL A 391 -45.49 -12.13 -13.45
C VAL A 391 -46.09 -11.14 -12.45
N VAL A 392 -45.28 -10.68 -11.51
CA VAL A 392 -45.71 -9.75 -10.45
C VAL A 392 -45.92 -8.33 -11.01
N SER A 393 -44.96 -7.80 -11.77
CA SER A 393 -44.97 -6.41 -12.26
C SER A 393 -45.41 -6.29 -13.72
N ASP A 394 -46.27 -5.32 -14.02
CA ASP A 394 -46.71 -4.97 -15.37
C ASP A 394 -45.58 -4.37 -16.23
N ASP A 395 -44.61 -3.73 -15.56
CA ASP A 395 -43.43 -3.11 -16.16
C ASP A 395 -42.20 -4.03 -16.15
N GLY A 396 -42.30 -5.20 -15.52
CA GLY A 396 -41.26 -6.21 -15.53
C GLY A 396 -41.07 -6.82 -16.93
N PHE A 397 -39.90 -7.40 -17.17
CA PHE A 397 -39.60 -8.19 -18.36
C PHE A 397 -39.32 -9.64 -17.96
N TYR A 398 -39.81 -10.59 -18.74
CA TYR A 398 -39.75 -12.02 -18.43
C TYR A 398 -39.27 -12.79 -19.64
N LEU A 399 -38.46 -13.84 -19.41
CA LEU A 399 -38.11 -14.81 -20.45
C LEU A 399 -39.26 -15.81 -20.58
N VAL A 400 -39.74 -15.99 -21.80
CA VAL A 400 -40.96 -16.76 -22.07
C VAL A 400 -40.78 -17.69 -23.26
N LEU A 401 -41.24 -18.93 -23.10
CA LEU A 401 -41.39 -19.88 -24.19
C LEU A 401 -42.74 -19.65 -24.87
N SER A 402 -42.70 -19.32 -26.16
CA SER A 402 -43.85 -18.97 -27.00
C SER A 402 -43.72 -19.68 -28.33
N GLU A 403 -44.68 -20.54 -28.66
CA GLU A 403 -44.70 -21.23 -29.96
C GLU A 403 -43.40 -21.98 -30.30
N ASP A 404 -42.76 -22.56 -29.28
CA ASP A 404 -41.46 -23.25 -29.33
C ASP A 404 -40.20 -22.37 -29.47
N GLU A 405 -40.35 -21.05 -29.53
CA GLU A 405 -39.27 -20.06 -29.51
C GLU A 405 -39.14 -19.37 -28.14
N LEU A 406 -37.90 -19.08 -27.72
CA LEU A 406 -37.61 -18.26 -26.54
C LEU A 406 -37.55 -16.78 -26.91
N LYS A 407 -38.22 -15.92 -26.13
CA LYS A 407 -38.13 -14.45 -26.27
C LYS A 407 -38.39 -13.75 -24.93
N VAL A 408 -38.12 -12.46 -24.90
CA VAL A 408 -38.45 -11.58 -23.78
C VAL A 408 -39.79 -10.89 -24.05
N GLU A 409 -40.69 -10.89 -23.07
CA GLU A 409 -41.93 -10.11 -23.13
C GLU A 409 -42.15 -9.28 -21.86
N ARG A 410 -42.96 -8.22 -21.98
CA ARG A 410 -43.32 -7.32 -20.87
C ARG A 410 -44.46 -7.93 -20.04
N GLY A 411 -44.43 -7.75 -18.73
CA GLY A 411 -45.39 -8.34 -17.80
C GLY A 411 -46.85 -7.99 -18.10
N SER A 412 -47.14 -6.75 -18.50
CA SER A 412 -48.48 -6.31 -18.91
C SER A 412 -49.04 -7.12 -20.10
N ILE A 413 -48.21 -7.39 -21.11
CA ILE A 413 -48.56 -8.21 -22.28
C ILE A 413 -48.81 -9.67 -21.85
N LEU A 414 -47.99 -10.19 -20.93
CA LEU A 414 -48.13 -11.56 -20.44
C LEU A 414 -49.38 -11.76 -19.57
N LYS A 415 -49.70 -10.83 -18.68
CA LYS A 415 -50.94 -10.87 -17.89
C LYS A 415 -52.18 -10.84 -18.78
N GLU A 416 -52.19 -10.00 -19.82
CA GLU A 416 -53.32 -9.95 -20.75
C GLU A 416 -53.44 -11.22 -21.59
N LYS A 417 -52.32 -11.78 -22.08
CA LYS A 417 -52.32 -13.09 -22.75
C LYS A 417 -52.82 -14.22 -21.83
N TYR A 418 -52.38 -14.26 -20.57
CA TYR A 418 -52.87 -15.23 -19.60
C TYR A 418 -54.37 -15.07 -19.31
N ARG A 419 -54.87 -13.83 -19.27
CA ARG A 419 -56.31 -13.56 -19.17
C ARG A 419 -57.07 -14.13 -20.38
N ILE A 420 -56.60 -13.87 -21.60
CA ILE A 420 -57.22 -14.35 -22.83
C ILE A 420 -57.16 -15.89 -22.94
N GLU A 421 -55.99 -16.50 -22.66
CA GLU A 421 -55.82 -17.96 -22.66
C GLU A 421 -56.71 -18.66 -21.62
N SER A 422 -56.97 -18.04 -20.46
CA SER A 422 -57.87 -18.59 -19.44
C SER A 422 -59.35 -18.65 -19.87
N LEU A 423 -59.75 -17.86 -20.88
CA LEU A 423 -61.11 -17.80 -21.41
C LEU A 423 -61.32 -18.71 -22.63
N ALA A 424 -60.24 -19.07 -23.34
CA ALA A 424 -60.27 -19.91 -24.54
C ALA A 424 -60.18 -21.41 -24.21
N SER A 425 -61.33 -22.06 -23.95
CA SER A 425 -61.43 -23.47 -23.53
C SER A 425 -61.06 -24.53 -24.59
N SER A 426 -60.31 -24.19 -25.64
CA SER A 426 -59.94 -25.09 -26.74
C SER A 426 -58.43 -25.08 -26.99
N ASN A 427 -57.74 -25.99 -26.30
CA ASN A 427 -56.33 -26.39 -26.50
C ASN A 427 -55.28 -25.25 -26.33
N PRO A 428 -54.93 -24.87 -25.08
CA PRO A 428 -53.99 -23.79 -24.82
C PRO A 428 -52.56 -24.18 -25.20
N LYS A 429 -51.98 -23.44 -26.16
CA LYS A 429 -50.55 -23.48 -26.51
C LYS A 429 -49.74 -22.73 -25.43
N LYS A 430 -49.79 -23.28 -24.21
CA LYS A 430 -49.50 -22.63 -22.92
C LYS A 430 -48.17 -21.86 -22.92
N MET A 431 -48.27 -20.53 -22.95
CA MET A 431 -47.13 -19.64 -22.92
C MET A 431 -46.47 -19.69 -21.53
N LYS A 432 -45.18 -20.05 -21.42
CA LYS A 432 -44.55 -20.36 -20.12
C LYS A 432 -43.46 -19.36 -19.77
N SER A 433 -43.69 -18.56 -18.72
CA SER A 433 -42.63 -17.79 -18.06
C SER A 433 -41.58 -18.73 -17.44
N LEU A 434 -40.30 -18.52 -17.78
CA LEU A 434 -39.17 -19.27 -17.26
C LEU A 434 -38.38 -18.52 -16.19
N GLY A 435 -38.57 -17.19 -16.08
CA GLY A 435 -37.95 -16.33 -15.08
C GLY A 435 -38.03 -14.84 -15.43
N SER A 436 -37.73 -13.98 -14.46
CA SER A 436 -37.65 -12.53 -14.67
C SER A 436 -36.31 -12.17 -15.32
N VAL A 437 -36.34 -11.31 -16.33
CA VAL A 437 -35.13 -10.72 -16.90
C VAL A 437 -34.60 -9.67 -15.94
N VAL A 438 -33.29 -9.73 -15.68
CA VAL A 438 -32.59 -8.90 -14.68
C VAL A 438 -31.76 -7.82 -15.35
N ILE A 439 -31.05 -8.19 -16.43
CA ILE A 439 -30.29 -7.27 -17.28
C ILE A 439 -30.12 -7.88 -18.68
N VAL A 440 -29.98 -7.03 -19.69
CA VAL A 440 -29.59 -7.41 -21.06
C VAL A 440 -28.25 -6.76 -21.37
N VAL A 441 -27.28 -7.56 -21.79
CA VAL A 441 -25.91 -7.13 -22.08
C VAL A 441 -25.66 -7.26 -23.58
N ARG A 442 -25.05 -6.23 -24.17
CA ARG A 442 -24.57 -6.23 -25.56
C ARG A 442 -23.07 -6.54 -25.60
N PRO A 443 -22.52 -7.05 -26.72
CA PRO A 443 -21.09 -7.20 -26.90
C PRO A 443 -20.35 -5.86 -26.65
N PRO A 444 -19.10 -5.92 -26.16
CA PRO A 444 -18.25 -4.73 -26.15
C PRO A 444 -18.04 -4.23 -27.58
N ARG A 445 -17.86 -2.92 -27.73
CA ARG A 445 -17.49 -2.29 -29.00
C ARG A 445 -16.08 -1.76 -28.89
N GLU A 446 -15.25 -2.08 -29.88
CA GLU A 446 -14.06 -1.29 -30.15
C GLU A 446 -14.54 0.13 -30.46
N GLY A 447 -14.07 1.11 -29.67
CA GLY A 447 -14.41 2.50 -29.89
C GLY A 447 -13.73 2.98 -31.16
N SER A 448 -14.51 3.19 -32.23
CA SER A 448 -14.08 4.15 -33.25
C SER A 448 -13.98 5.51 -32.57
N GLU A 449 -12.83 6.18 -32.73
CA GLU A 449 -12.34 7.34 -31.94
C GLU A 449 -13.26 8.60 -31.95
N ASN A 450 -14.42 8.56 -32.61
CA ASN A 450 -15.32 9.71 -32.78
C ASN A 450 -16.37 9.90 -31.66
N ASP A 451 -16.66 8.90 -30.81
CA ASP A 451 -17.70 8.99 -29.76
C ASP A 451 -17.15 9.33 -28.36
N GLN A 452 -15.85 9.62 -28.23
CA GLN A 452 -15.23 10.14 -27.00
C GLN A 452 -14.58 11.52 -27.22
N SER A 453 -15.36 12.49 -27.71
CA SER A 453 -14.99 13.91 -27.64
C SER A 453 -15.07 14.41 -26.19
N GLY A 454 -14.04 14.09 -25.42
CA GLY A 454 -13.91 14.40 -24.01
C GLY A 454 -12.53 14.09 -23.40
N GLU A 455 -11.52 13.76 -24.22
CA GLU A 455 -10.14 13.72 -23.74
C GLU A 455 -9.69 15.13 -23.40
N VAL A 456 -9.39 15.35 -22.12
CA VAL A 456 -8.73 16.55 -21.63
C VAL A 456 -7.25 16.44 -22.00
N GLU A 457 -6.85 17.23 -22.98
CA GLU A 457 -5.45 17.47 -23.33
C GLU A 457 -4.74 18.09 -22.11
N TRP A 458 -3.73 17.38 -21.58
CA TRP A 458 -2.96 17.83 -20.43
C TRP A 458 -1.78 18.68 -20.88
N GLU A 459 -1.92 20.01 -20.79
CA GLU A 459 -0.81 20.95 -20.57
C GLU A 459 -0.63 21.25 -19.07
#